data_AF-A0A0F9KQE4-F1
#
_entry.id   AF-A0A0F9KQE4-F1
#
_cell.length_a   1.000
_cell.length_b   1.000
_cell.length_c   1.000
_cell.angle_alpha   90.00
_cell.angle_beta   90.00
_cell.angle_gamma   90.00
#
_symmetry.space_group_name_H-M   'P 1'
#
loop_
_entity.id
_entity.type
_entity.pdbx_description
1 polymer ?
#
loop_
_entity_poly.entity_id
_entity_poly.type
_entity_poly.pdbx_seq_one_letter_code
_entity_poly.pdbx_strand_id
1 'polypeptide(L)'
;MRAVRNAMASLFTNRAISYREDKGFKHLDVALSVGVQKMVRADKGVAGVLFTLDTESGFRDVVLINGTWGLGELLVQGEVTPDEFWV
;
A
#
# COMPACT_ATOMS: atom_id res chain seq x y z
N MET A 1 16.76 10.93 -9.40
CA MET A 1 16.56 9.67 -10.16
C MET A 1 16.81 8.36 -9.39
N ARG A 2 17.54 8.33 -8.26
CA ARG A 2 17.80 7.08 -7.52
C ARG A 2 16.53 6.32 -7.12
N ALA A 3 15.56 6.99 -6.49
CA ALA A 3 14.30 6.37 -6.08
C ALA A 3 13.52 5.74 -7.25
N VAL A 4 13.47 6.43 -8.40
CA VAL A 4 12.84 5.92 -9.63
C VAL A 4 13.55 4.65 -10.11
N ARG A 5 14.89 4.63 -10.13
CA ARG A 5 15.64 3.43 -10.50
C ARG A 5 15.42 2.26 -9.53
N ASN A 6 15.35 2.54 -8.23
CA ASN A 6 15.05 1.51 -7.22
C ASN A 6 13.64 0.94 -7.41
N ALA A 7 12.65 1.78 -7.70
CA ALA A 7 11.30 1.34 -8.03
C ALA A 7 11.28 0.46 -9.28
N MET A 8 11.96 0.86 -10.36
CA MET A 8 12.09 0.00 -11.55
C MET A 8 12.78 -1.33 -11.26
N ALA A 9 13.86 -1.32 -10.46
CA ALA A 9 14.57 -2.53 -10.05
C ALA A 9 13.73 -3.46 -9.17
N SER A 10 12.73 -2.93 -8.45
CA SER A 10 11.86 -3.74 -7.58
C SER A 10 11.08 -4.82 -8.33
N LEU A 11 10.87 -4.64 -9.63
CA LEU A 11 10.26 -5.63 -10.51
C LEU A 11 11.07 -6.94 -10.55
N PHE A 12 12.38 -6.88 -10.34
CA PHE A 12 13.30 -8.02 -10.43
C PHE A 12 13.75 -8.57 -9.08
N THR A 13 13.00 -8.29 -8.00
CA THR A 13 13.21 -8.95 -6.71
C THR A 13 12.83 -10.43 -6.78
N ASN A 14 13.46 -11.28 -5.96
CA ASN A 14 13.17 -12.72 -5.91
C ASN A 14 11.67 -13.02 -5.75
N ARG A 15 11.00 -12.27 -4.87
CA ARG A 15 9.55 -12.41 -4.62
C ARG A 15 8.72 -12.08 -5.87
N ALA A 16 9.08 -11.03 -6.60
CA ALA A 16 8.38 -10.63 -7.81
C ALA A 16 8.61 -11.61 -8.98
N ILE A 17 9.82 -12.17 -9.09
CA ILE A 17 10.16 -13.21 -10.08
C ILE A 17 9.34 -14.48 -9.80
N SER A 18 9.37 -14.99 -8.56
CA SER A 18 8.59 -16.17 -8.16
C SER A 18 7.11 -16.00 -8.44
N TYR A 19 6.53 -14.85 -8.08
CA TYR A 19 5.12 -14.56 -8.35
C TYR A 19 4.78 -14.60 -9.84
N ARG A 20 5.69 -14.11 -10.71
CA ARG A 20 5.48 -14.15 -12.16
C ARG A 20 5.57 -15.56 -12.72
N GLU A 21 6.53 -16.36 -12.27
CA GLU A 21 6.62 -17.77 -12.64
C GLU A 21 5.33 -18.51 -12.25
N ASP A 22 4.87 -18.34 -11.00
CA ASP A 22 3.66 -18.99 -10.48
C ASP A 22 2.39 -18.60 -11.26
N LYS A 23 2.37 -17.39 -11.84
CA LYS A 23 1.26 -16.88 -12.65
C LYS A 23 1.46 -17.05 -14.16
N GLY A 24 2.60 -17.59 -14.60
CA GLY A 24 2.92 -17.76 -16.03
C GLY A 24 3.16 -16.45 -16.79
N PHE A 25 3.52 -15.36 -16.11
CA PHE A 25 3.85 -14.09 -16.75
C PHE A 25 5.30 -14.07 -17.24
N LYS A 26 5.48 -13.84 -18.55
CA LYS A 26 6.82 -13.65 -19.13
C LYS A 26 7.50 -12.43 -18.52
N HIS A 27 8.75 -12.58 -18.11
CA HIS A 27 9.47 -11.55 -17.34
C HIS A 27 9.65 -10.21 -18.05
N LEU A 28 9.78 -10.21 -19.38
CA LEU A 28 10.03 -9.01 -20.18
C LEU A 28 8.74 -8.37 -20.74
N ASP A 29 7.60 -9.04 -20.60
CA ASP A 29 6.31 -8.51 -21.07
C ASP A 29 5.63 -7.63 -20.00
N VAL A 30 6.22 -7.53 -18.81
CA VAL A 30 5.71 -6.72 -17.70
C VAL A 30 6.42 -5.37 -17.68
N ALA A 31 5.63 -4.29 -17.80
CA ALA A 31 6.12 -2.91 -17.67
C ALA A 31 5.73 -2.32 -16.30
N LEU A 32 6.55 -1.39 -15.79
CA LEU A 32 6.29 -0.62 -14.58
C LEU A 32 6.26 0.88 -14.91
N SER A 33 5.30 1.59 -14.35
CA SER A 33 5.28 3.06 -14.32
C SER A 33 5.52 3.53 -12.89
N VAL A 34 6.32 4.60 -12.72
CA VAL A 34 6.66 5.16 -11.40
C VAL A 34 5.89 6.45 -11.19
N GLY A 35 4.93 6.42 -10.26
CA GLY A 35 4.22 7.61 -9.80
C GLY A 35 5.11 8.48 -8.90
N VAL A 36 5.18 9.78 -9.18
CA VAL A 36 5.87 10.76 -8.32
C VAL A 36 4.83 11.73 -7.79
N GLN A 37 4.53 11.62 -6.50
CA GLN A 37 3.51 12.42 -5.83
C GLN A 37 4.15 13.41 -4.85
N LYS A 38 3.55 14.59 -4.71
CA LYS A 38 3.93 15.54 -3.67
C LYS A 38 3.47 15.01 -2.30
N MET A 39 4.39 15.00 -1.33
CA MET A 39 4.09 14.58 0.04
C MET A 39 3.12 15.54 0.74
N VAL A 40 2.14 14.97 1.44
CA VAL A 40 1.26 15.69 2.37
C VAL A 40 1.94 15.74 3.74
N ARG A 41 1.71 16.81 4.52
CA ARG A 41 2.32 17.02 5.83
C ARG A 41 1.67 16.21 6.96
N ALA A 42 1.43 14.92 6.72
CA ALA A 42 0.91 14.00 7.74
C ALA A 42 1.93 13.75 8.87
N ASP A 43 3.22 14.06 8.66
CA ASP A 43 4.22 14.15 9.72
C ASP A 43 3.84 15.13 10.85
N LYS A 44 2.95 16.09 10.57
CA LYS A 44 2.41 17.05 11.53
C LYS A 44 0.96 16.77 11.94
N GLY A 45 0.42 15.63 11.54
CA GLY A 45 -0.99 15.29 11.74
C GLY A 45 -1.19 13.78 11.74
N VAL A 46 -2.26 13.36 11.07
CA VAL A 46 -2.73 11.97 11.04
C VAL A 46 -2.82 11.50 9.59
N ALA A 47 -2.55 10.22 9.38
CA ALA A 47 -2.85 9.50 8.14
C ALA A 47 -3.56 8.19 8.47
N GLY A 48 -4.21 7.59 7.47
CA GLY A 48 -5.03 6.41 7.68
C GLY A 48 -5.42 5.68 6.41
N VAL A 49 -6.17 4.60 6.58
CA VAL A 49 -6.82 3.85 5.51
C VAL A 49 -8.30 3.74 5.79
N LEU A 50 -9.08 3.53 4.74
CA LEU A 50 -10.53 3.39 4.80
C LEU A 50 -10.97 2.21 3.95
N PHE A 51 -11.89 1.41 4.48
CA PHE A 51 -12.61 0.38 3.75
C PHE A 51 -14.11 0.71 3.74
N THR A 52 -14.74 0.55 2.59
CA THR A 52 -16.18 0.84 2.38
C THR A 52 -17.08 -0.36 2.67
N LEU A 53 -16.57 -1.33 3.44
CA LEU A 53 -17.25 -2.51 3.96
C LEU A 53 -16.44 -3.03 5.14
N ASP A 54 -17.07 -3.85 5.96
CA ASP A 54 -16.38 -4.66 6.97
C ASP A 54 -15.53 -5.72 6.28
N THR A 55 -14.21 -5.65 6.45
CA THR A 55 -13.27 -6.60 5.83
C THR A 55 -13.32 -8.00 6.44
N GLU A 56 -13.85 -8.16 7.66
CA GLU A 56 -13.96 -9.46 8.33
C GLU A 56 -15.23 -10.20 7.91
N SER A 57 -16.39 -9.55 7.98
CA SER A 57 -17.68 -10.19 7.65
C SER A 57 -18.13 -9.98 6.20
N GLY A 58 -17.62 -8.95 5.51
CA GLY A 58 -18.11 -8.53 4.20
C GLY A 58 -19.37 -7.66 4.24
N PHE A 59 -19.85 -7.27 5.43
CA PHE A 59 -21.01 -6.40 5.58
C PHE A 59 -20.75 -5.02 4.94
N ARG A 60 -21.64 -4.59 4.03
CA ARG A 60 -21.40 -3.43 3.15
C ARG A 60 -21.98 -2.11 3.63
N ASP A 61 -22.88 -2.14 4.61
CA ASP A 61 -23.53 -0.92 5.10
C ASP A 61 -22.72 -0.28 6.25
N VAL A 62 -21.40 -0.28 6.10
CA VAL A 62 -20.48 0.31 7.08
C VAL A 62 -19.20 0.79 6.40
N VAL A 63 -18.59 1.82 6.97
CA VAL A 63 -17.27 2.30 6.61
C VAL A 63 -16.32 2.12 7.79
N LEU A 64 -15.25 1.35 7.57
CA LEU A 64 -14.18 1.14 8.53
C LEU A 64 -13.05 2.13 8.26
N ILE A 65 -12.67 2.92 9.27
CA ILE A 65 -11.62 3.94 9.19
C ILE A 65 -10.56 3.64 10.24
N ASN A 66 -9.31 3.48 9.79
CA ASN A 66 -8.14 3.30 10.65
C ASN A 66 -7.20 4.49 10.53
N GLY A 67 -6.80 5.09 11.65
CA GLY A 67 -5.94 6.29 11.69
C GLY A 67 -4.76 6.16 12.64
N THR A 68 -3.63 6.78 12.30
CA THR A 68 -2.48 6.93 13.20
C THR A 68 -1.75 8.25 12.98
N TRP A 69 -1.03 8.71 14.01
CA TRP A 69 -0.19 9.90 13.93
C TRP A 69 1.01 9.66 13.01
N GLY A 70 1.35 10.67 12.20
CA GLY A 70 2.47 10.60 11.27
C GLY A 70 2.10 10.06 9.89
N LEU A 71 3.10 9.55 9.16
CA LEU A 71 2.92 9.01 7.81
C LEU A 71 2.23 7.64 7.87
N GLY A 72 1.24 7.41 7.00
CA GLY A 72 0.45 6.18 6.99
C GLY A 72 1.20 4.91 6.55
N GLU A 73 2.47 5.00 6.18
CA GLU A 73 3.27 3.86 5.71
C GLU A 73 3.38 2.76 6.77
N LEU A 74 3.65 3.13 8.03
CA LEU A 74 3.75 2.19 9.14
C LEU A 74 2.41 1.48 9.43
N LEU A 75 1.29 2.19 9.23
CA LEU A 75 -0.04 1.62 9.36
C LEU A 75 -0.28 0.58 8.26
N VAL A 76 0.06 0.89 7.01
CA VAL A 76 -0.09 -0.04 5.87
C VAL A 76 0.81 -1.27 6.02
N GLN A 77 1.96 -1.12 6.66
CA GLN A 77 2.86 -2.25 6.99
C GLN A 77 2.38 -3.08 8.19
N GLY A 78 1.38 -2.61 8.94
CA GLY A 78 0.90 -3.27 10.16
C GLY A 78 1.87 -3.17 11.34
N GLU A 79 2.76 -2.18 11.33
CA GLU A 79 3.78 -1.99 12.38
C GLU A 79 3.28 -1.19 13.58
N VAL A 80 2.10 -0.56 13.46
CA VAL A 80 1.49 0.29 14.50
C VAL A 80 0.04 -0.11 14.70
N THR A 81 -0.41 -0.09 15.96
CA THR A 81 -1.83 -0.22 16.32
C THR A 81 -2.55 1.11 16.06
N PRO A 82 -3.50 1.18 15.11
CA PRO A 82 -4.23 2.39 14.81
C PRO A 82 -5.43 2.59 15.75
N ASP A 83 -5.98 3.81 15.75
CA ASP A 83 -7.34 4.06 16.22
C ASP A 83 -8.33 3.58 15.13
N GLU A 84 -9.41 2.92 15.56
CA GLU A 84 -10.41 2.32 14.67
C GLU A 84 -11.79 2.94 14.88
N PHE A 85 -12.47 3.28 13.78
CA PHE A 85 -13.81 3.87 13.78
C PHE A 85 -14.72 3.18 12.75
N TRP A 86 -15.98 2.98 13.13
CA TRP A 86 -17.03 2.42 12.28
C TRP A 86 -18.12 3.48 12.07
N VAL A 87 -18.48 3.74 10.81
CA VAL A 87 -19.49 4.74 10.41
C VAL A 87 -20.58 4.10 9.57
#